data_AF-S5ZLW4-F1
#
_entry.id   AF-S5ZLW4-F1
#
_cell.length_a   1.000
_cell.length_b   1.000
_cell.length_c   1.000
_cell.angle_alpha   90.00
_cell.angle_beta   90.00
_cell.angle_gamma   90.00
#
_symmetry.space_group_name_H-M   'P 1'
#
loop_
_entity.id
_entity.type
_entity.pdbx_description
1 polymer ?
#
loop_
_entity_poly.entity_id
_entity_poly.type
_entity_poly.pdbx_seq_one_letter_code
_entity_poly.pdbx_strand_id
1 'polypeptide(L)'
;MRRLSLNTWILVYFAYFILVNIFPEAGYTALLISEILLGRNTSLLNGKNVSLGHLAFFAMLPLLLQPYPYINSIRAPILNSIIFSMISALAEEYFFRGVILPIAGNPIQAYLFALTHLNTTNPVYLVNTSLLVPHYFLIGLILGKTAENHGLFYSIIFHVGYNIVSQLFYLNFTLQAVLYLLIAEAVLCIFMFVKR
;
A
#
# COMPACT_ATOMS: atom_id res chain seq x y z
N MET A 1 18.61 0.07 23.75
CA MET A 1 17.46 0.59 22.97
C MET A 1 17.80 2.01 22.54
N ARG A 2 18.16 2.25 21.27
CA ARG A 2 18.29 3.63 20.78
C ARG A 2 16.85 4.16 20.66
N ARG A 3 16.48 5.14 21.50
CA ARG A 3 15.27 5.92 21.27
C ARG A 3 15.41 6.55 19.90
N LEU A 4 14.70 6.00 18.91
CA LEU A 4 14.32 6.81 17.76
C LEU A 4 13.74 8.09 18.33
N SER A 5 14.30 9.23 17.94
CA SER A 5 13.58 10.47 18.22
C SER A 5 12.21 10.29 17.56
N LEU A 6 11.13 10.71 18.23
CA LEU A 6 9.78 10.69 17.68
C LEU A 6 9.70 11.37 16.28
N ASN A 7 10.75 12.09 15.87
CA ASN A 7 10.83 12.89 14.67
C ASN A 7 11.61 12.22 13.52
N THR A 8 12.33 11.12 13.75
CA THR A 8 13.17 10.52 12.69
C THR A 8 12.32 9.91 11.57
N TRP A 9 11.20 9.26 11.89
CA TRP A 9 10.29 8.72 10.88
C TRP A 9 9.62 9.83 10.05
N ILE A 10 9.38 11.02 10.63
CA ILE A 10 8.82 12.18 9.92
C ILE A 10 9.78 12.62 8.81
N LEU A 11 11.07 12.72 9.14
CA LEU A 11 12.11 13.06 8.16
C LEU A 11 12.21 12.02 7.04
N VAL A 12 12.17 10.73 7.40
CA VAL A 12 12.16 9.63 6.41
C VAL A 12 10.92 9.73 5.52
N TYR A 13 9.74 9.99 6.09
CA TYR A 13 8.50 10.16 5.34
C TYR A 13 8.61 11.28 4.32
N PHE A 14 9.05 12.47 4.73
CA PHE A 14 9.19 13.60 3.81
C PHE A 14 10.26 13.36 2.75
N ALA A 15 11.40 12.76 3.12
CA ALA A 15 12.43 12.40 2.17
C ALA A 15 11.91 11.41 1.12
N TYR A 16 11.22 10.35 1.56
CA TYR A 16 10.55 9.40 0.66
C TYR A 16 9.51 10.08 -0.22
N PHE A 17 8.61 10.89 0.34
CA PHE A 17 7.56 11.60 -0.39
C PHE A 17 8.12 12.49 -1.52
N ILE A 18 9.20 13.22 -1.24
CA ILE A 18 9.86 14.07 -2.24
C ILE A 18 10.56 13.20 -3.28
N LEU A 19 11.37 12.22 -2.84
CA LEU A 19 12.17 11.40 -3.74
C LEU A 19 11.31 10.53 -4.65
N VAL A 20 10.21 9.94 -4.14
CA VAL A 20 9.35 9.07 -4.95
C VAL A 20 8.66 9.84 -6.09
N ASN A 21 8.48 11.15 -5.91
CA ASN A 21 7.90 12.06 -6.90
C ASN A 21 8.90 12.55 -7.97
N ILE A 22 10.20 12.43 -7.72
CA ILE A 22 11.27 12.89 -8.62
C ILE A 22 11.95 11.68 -9.28
N PHE A 23 12.35 10.70 -8.47
CA PHE A 23 13.04 9.49 -8.87
C PHE A 23 12.58 8.32 -7.96
N PRO A 24 11.53 7.57 -8.36
CA PRO A 24 10.89 6.52 -7.55
C PRO A 24 11.88 5.55 -6.90
N GLU A 25 12.89 5.11 -7.65
CA GLU A 25 13.92 4.17 -7.21
C GLU A 25 14.70 4.70 -6.01
N ALA A 26 15.04 6.01 -5.98
CA ALA A 26 15.68 6.61 -4.81
C ALA A 26 14.74 6.70 -3.61
N GLY A 27 13.44 6.93 -3.84
CA GLY A 27 12.43 6.93 -2.77
C GLY A 27 12.39 5.57 -2.05
N TYR A 28 12.23 4.49 -2.80
CA TYR A 28 12.18 3.14 -2.23
C TYR A 28 13.53 2.72 -1.61
N THR A 29 14.65 3.12 -2.22
CA THR A 29 15.97 2.89 -1.64
C THR A 29 16.13 3.61 -0.30
N ALA A 30 15.63 4.85 -0.19
CA ALA A 30 15.66 5.61 1.06
C ALA A 30 14.83 4.94 2.16
N LEU A 31 13.66 4.39 1.82
CA LEU A 31 12.86 3.59 2.77
C LEU A 31 13.63 2.36 3.25
N LEU A 32 14.19 1.55 2.35
CA LEU A 32 14.96 0.36 2.72
C LEU A 32 16.19 0.69 3.58
N ILE A 33 16.92 1.75 3.26
CA ILE A 33 18.05 2.22 4.09
C ILE A 33 17.55 2.66 5.46
N SER A 34 16.41 3.37 5.50
CA SER A 34 15.81 3.80 6.76
C SER A 34 15.45 2.60 7.64
N GLU A 35 15.00 1.48 7.08
CA GLU A 35 14.70 0.27 7.87
C GLU A 35 15.94 -0.28 8.58
N ILE A 36 17.08 -0.30 7.88
CA ILE A 36 18.37 -0.72 8.43
C ILE A 36 18.80 0.24 9.55
N LEU A 37 18.64 1.54 9.34
CA LEU A 37 19.06 2.60 10.27
C LEU A 37 18.13 2.74 11.49
N LEU A 38 16.83 2.58 11.28
CA LEU A 38 15.78 2.72 12.30
C LEU A 38 15.71 1.50 13.22
N GLY A 39 16.40 0.40 12.87
CA GLY A 39 16.84 -0.61 13.81
C GLY A 39 15.74 -1.19 14.71
N ARG A 40 14.97 -2.16 14.16
CA ARG A 40 14.16 -3.19 14.85
C ARG A 40 13.00 -2.73 15.75
N ASN A 41 11.79 -3.15 15.38
CA ASN A 41 10.87 -3.90 16.26
C ASN A 41 9.73 -4.50 15.43
N THR A 42 10.01 -5.53 14.64
CA THR A 42 9.00 -6.29 13.90
C THR A 42 8.23 -7.25 14.83
N SER A 43 7.89 -6.82 16.05
CA SER A 43 7.04 -7.60 16.96
C SER A 43 5.63 -7.82 16.39
N LEU A 44 5.23 -7.03 15.39
CA LEU A 44 4.06 -7.24 14.53
C LEU A 44 4.19 -8.44 13.57
N LEU A 45 5.26 -9.26 13.63
CA LEU A 45 5.39 -10.46 12.78
C LEU A 45 4.63 -11.69 13.30
N ASN A 46 4.15 -11.67 14.54
CA ASN A 46 3.44 -12.80 15.14
C ASN A 46 1.94 -12.55 15.15
N GLY A 47 1.28 -12.64 13.99
CA GLY A 47 -0.18 -12.75 13.97
C GLY A 47 -0.65 -14.17 13.74
N LYS A 48 -1.97 -14.35 13.78
CA LYS A 48 -2.60 -15.66 13.61
C LYS A 48 -2.31 -16.19 12.20
N ASN A 49 -2.01 -17.49 12.09
CA ASN A 49 -1.85 -18.13 10.80
C ASN A 49 -3.15 -18.03 9.98
N VAL A 50 -3.04 -17.44 8.80
CA VAL A 50 -4.13 -17.38 7.80
C VAL A 50 -3.66 -18.10 6.56
N SER A 51 -4.58 -18.79 5.89
CA SER A 51 -4.30 -19.38 4.59
C SER A 51 -3.89 -18.29 3.60
N LEU A 52 -2.68 -18.41 3.04
CA LEU A 52 -2.15 -17.50 2.03
C LEU A 52 -3.08 -17.32 0.83
N GLY A 53 -3.78 -18.40 0.44
CA GLY A 53 -4.76 -18.35 -0.64
C GLY A 53 -5.96 -17.45 -0.36
N HIS A 54 -6.41 -17.39 0.90
CA HIS A 54 -7.51 -16.49 1.28
C HIS A 54 -7.08 -15.02 1.21
N LEU A 55 -5.87 -14.71 1.69
CA LEU A 55 -5.34 -13.35 1.63
C LEU A 55 -5.07 -12.89 0.20
N ALA A 56 -4.49 -13.77 -0.63
CA ALA A 56 -4.31 -13.49 -2.04
C ALA A 56 -5.66 -13.25 -2.74
N PHE A 57 -6.67 -14.08 -2.45
CA PHE A 57 -8.02 -13.89 -3.00
C PHE A 57 -8.64 -12.55 -2.57
N PHE A 58 -8.55 -12.19 -1.29
CA PHE A 58 -9.05 -10.90 -0.81
C PHE A 58 -8.30 -9.69 -1.38
N ALA A 59 -6.98 -9.80 -1.57
CA ALA A 59 -6.18 -8.78 -2.24
C ALA A 59 -6.61 -8.57 -3.70
N MET A 60 -7.01 -9.65 -4.36
CA MET A 60 -7.45 -9.64 -5.76
C MET A 60 -8.90 -9.20 -5.92
N LEU A 61 -9.74 -9.38 -4.89
CA LEU A 61 -11.19 -9.25 -4.98
C LEU A 61 -11.64 -7.88 -5.52
N PRO A 62 -11.13 -6.72 -5.06
CA PRO A 62 -11.55 -5.43 -5.60
C PRO A 62 -11.28 -5.26 -7.10
N LEU A 63 -10.18 -5.84 -7.59
CA LEU A 63 -9.79 -5.78 -9.00
C LEU A 63 -10.54 -6.82 -9.84
N LEU A 64 -10.81 -7.99 -9.29
CA LEU A 64 -11.61 -9.04 -9.95
C LEU A 64 -13.09 -8.67 -10.07
N LEU A 65 -13.59 -7.80 -9.18
CA LEU A 65 -14.97 -7.28 -9.24
C LEU A 65 -15.12 -6.07 -10.17
N GLN A 66 -14.05 -5.62 -10.84
CA GLN A 66 -14.15 -4.55 -11.82
C GLN A 66 -15.01 -5.00 -13.02
N PRO A 67 -16.04 -4.21 -13.41
CA PRO A 67 -16.83 -4.52 -14.59
C PRO A 67 -15.98 -4.53 -15.86
N TYR A 68 -16.18 -5.54 -16.71
CA TYR A 68 -15.41 -5.75 -17.95
C TYR A 68 -15.26 -4.50 -18.84
N PRO A 69 -16.28 -3.62 -19.02
CA PRO A 69 -16.12 -2.39 -19.82
C PRO A 69 -15.06 -1.41 -19.30
N TYR A 70 -14.66 -1.52 -18.04
CA TYR A 70 -13.64 -0.66 -17.44
C TYR A 70 -12.24 -1.29 -17.46
N ILE A 71 -12.11 -2.54 -17.91
CA ILE A 71 -10.83 -3.21 -18.14
C ILE A 71 -10.37 -2.85 -19.56
N ASN A 72 -9.34 -2.03 -19.66
CA ASN A 72 -8.76 -1.62 -20.94
C ASN A 72 -7.97 -2.77 -21.59
N SER A 73 -7.18 -3.50 -20.79
CA SER A 73 -6.48 -4.69 -21.27
C SER A 73 -6.05 -5.60 -20.13
N ILE A 74 -5.90 -6.89 -20.44
CA ILE A 74 -5.28 -7.89 -19.56
C ILE A 74 -3.91 -8.22 -20.15
N ARG A 75 -2.83 -7.97 -19.41
CA ARG A 75 -1.46 -8.19 -19.88
C ARG A 75 -0.62 -8.86 -18.81
N ALA A 76 0.15 -9.87 -19.18
CA ALA A 76 1.12 -10.46 -18.26
C ALA A 76 2.14 -9.39 -17.82
N PRO A 77 2.41 -9.25 -16.52
CA PRO A 77 3.40 -8.28 -16.05
C PRO A 77 4.79 -8.76 -16.45
N ILE A 78 5.67 -7.80 -16.73
CA ILE A 78 7.05 -8.07 -17.11
C ILE A 78 7.83 -8.41 -15.83
N LEU A 79 8.79 -9.33 -15.89
CA LEU A 79 9.55 -9.76 -14.72
C LEU A 79 10.11 -8.59 -13.89
N ASN A 80 10.65 -7.56 -14.55
CA ASN A 80 11.20 -6.39 -13.88
C ASN A 80 10.13 -5.59 -13.12
N SER A 81 8.89 -5.48 -13.63
CA SER A 81 7.81 -4.77 -12.93
C SER A 81 7.29 -5.55 -11.74
N ILE A 82 7.33 -6.89 -11.80
CA ILE A 82 7.04 -7.76 -10.66
C ILE A 82 8.10 -7.57 -9.57
N ILE A 83 9.38 -7.66 -9.91
CA ILE A 83 10.49 -7.48 -8.96
C ILE A 83 10.40 -6.11 -8.29
N PHE A 84 10.19 -5.05 -9.08
CA PHE A 84 10.03 -3.70 -8.54
C PHE A 84 8.81 -3.59 -7.62
N SER A 85 7.67 -4.18 -7.97
CA SER A 85 6.47 -4.19 -7.12
C SER A 85 6.66 -4.94 -5.82
N MET A 86 7.46 -6.01 -5.82
CA MET A 86 7.81 -6.72 -4.60
C MET A 86 8.69 -5.86 -3.69
N ILE A 87 9.72 -5.22 -4.25
CA ILE A 87 10.66 -4.39 -3.48
C ILE A 87 9.95 -3.15 -2.91
N SER A 88 9.14 -2.46 -3.73
CA SER A 88 8.37 -1.29 -3.29
C SER A 88 7.36 -1.65 -2.21
N ALA A 89 6.57 -2.71 -2.39
CA ALA A 89 5.61 -3.16 -1.39
C ALA A 89 6.32 -3.55 -0.07
N LEU A 90 7.46 -4.25 -0.14
CA LEU A 90 8.25 -4.55 1.06
C LEU A 90 8.67 -3.27 1.78
N ALA A 91 9.30 -2.33 1.06
CA ALA A 91 9.80 -1.08 1.62
C ALA A 91 8.67 -0.24 2.27
N GLU A 92 7.54 -0.15 1.59
CA GLU A 92 6.37 0.58 2.09
C GLU A 92 5.77 -0.13 3.31
N GLU A 93 5.63 -1.45 3.29
CA GLU A 93 5.07 -2.18 4.43
C GLU A 93 5.93 -2.08 5.68
N TYR A 94 7.24 -2.25 5.56
CA TYR A 94 8.14 -2.08 6.69
C TYR A 94 8.09 -0.67 7.26
N PHE A 95 7.96 0.35 6.42
CA PHE A 95 7.86 1.73 6.90
C PHE A 95 6.47 2.06 7.46
N PHE A 96 5.41 1.94 6.67
CA PHE A 96 4.07 2.34 7.09
C PHE A 96 3.50 1.42 8.17
N ARG A 97 3.67 0.09 8.06
CA ARG A 97 3.11 -0.88 9.01
C ARG A 97 4.11 -1.27 10.09
N GLY A 98 5.40 -1.32 9.77
CA GLY A 98 6.44 -1.61 10.75
C GLY A 98 6.83 -0.42 11.64
N VAL A 99 6.78 0.82 11.12
CA VAL A 99 7.21 2.02 11.87
C VAL A 99 6.03 2.93 12.22
N ILE A 100 5.25 3.40 11.25
CA ILE A 100 4.23 4.44 11.50
C ILE A 100 3.03 3.87 12.26
N LEU A 101 2.54 2.68 11.88
CA LEU A 101 1.36 2.05 12.49
C LEU A 101 1.47 1.93 14.03
N PRO A 102 2.57 1.40 14.63
CA PRO A 102 2.74 1.38 16.09
C PRO A 102 2.79 2.76 16.77
N ILE A 103 3.19 3.81 16.04
CA ILE A 103 3.42 5.14 16.59
C ILE A 103 2.15 6.00 16.52
N ALA A 104 1.47 5.98 15.37
CA ALA A 104 0.38 6.90 15.04
C ALA A 104 -0.97 6.21 14.80
N GLY A 105 -1.00 4.87 14.76
CA GLY A 105 -2.22 4.08 14.55
C GLY A 105 -2.65 3.98 13.08
N ASN A 106 -3.65 3.12 12.85
CA ASN A 106 -4.08 2.72 11.51
C ASN A 106 -4.63 3.89 10.63
N PRO A 107 -5.46 4.81 11.15
CA PRO A 107 -5.97 5.92 10.33
C PRO A 107 -4.87 6.86 9.83
N ILE A 108 -3.89 7.19 10.69
CA ILE A 108 -2.83 8.14 10.34
C ILE A 108 -1.85 7.51 9.35
N GLN A 109 -1.43 6.26 9.56
CA GLN A 109 -0.54 5.59 8.60
C GLN A 109 -1.21 5.44 7.23
N ALA A 110 -2.52 5.13 7.19
CA ALA A 110 -3.27 4.99 5.95
C ALA A 110 -3.37 6.31 5.19
N TYR A 111 -3.60 7.41 5.91
CA TYR A 111 -3.63 8.75 5.33
C TYR A 111 -2.26 9.14 4.75
N LEU A 112 -1.19 8.94 5.51
CA LEU A 112 0.17 9.25 5.05
C LEU A 112 0.57 8.40 3.84
N PHE A 113 0.22 7.11 3.84
CA PHE A 113 0.39 6.19 2.70
C PHE A 113 -0.35 6.67 1.47
N ALA A 114 -1.61 7.10 1.61
CA ALA A 114 -2.39 7.60 0.49
C ALA A 114 -1.78 8.85 -0.15
N LEU A 115 -1.21 9.74 0.67
CA LEU A 115 -0.56 10.95 0.17
C LEU A 115 0.70 10.65 -0.66
N THR A 116 1.45 9.57 -0.37
CA THR A 116 2.70 9.28 -1.12
C THR A 116 2.47 8.83 -2.55
N HIS A 117 1.22 8.58 -2.92
CA HIS A 117 0.80 8.24 -4.27
C HIS A 117 0.37 9.45 -5.11
N LEU A 118 0.40 10.67 -4.55
CA LEU A 118 0.19 11.90 -5.28
C LEU A 118 1.39 12.18 -6.20
N ASN A 119 1.12 12.53 -7.46
CA ASN A 119 2.13 13.07 -8.37
C ASN A 119 2.21 14.58 -8.18
N THR A 120 3.17 15.03 -7.37
CA THR A 120 3.34 16.45 -7.01
C THR A 120 4.22 17.24 -7.98
N THR A 121 4.92 16.57 -8.89
CA THR A 121 5.82 17.21 -9.87
C THR A 121 5.09 17.66 -11.13
N ASN A 122 3.91 17.10 -11.42
CA ASN A 122 3.10 17.50 -12.58
C ASN A 122 1.67 17.87 -12.16
N PRO A 123 1.21 19.12 -12.38
CA PRO A 123 -0.09 19.59 -11.90
C PRO A 123 -1.28 18.87 -12.55
N VAL A 124 -1.17 18.39 -13.79
CA VAL A 124 -2.23 17.63 -14.46
C VAL A 124 -2.35 16.24 -13.85
N TYR A 125 -1.22 15.57 -13.62
CA TYR A 125 -1.22 14.27 -12.94
C TYR A 125 -1.56 14.38 -11.46
N LEU A 126 -1.30 15.52 -10.81
CA LEU A 126 -1.71 15.77 -9.43
C LEU A 126 -3.22 15.65 -9.26
N VAL A 127 -4.01 16.29 -10.15
CA VAL A 127 -5.48 16.22 -10.11
C VAL A 127 -5.95 14.76 -10.28
N ASN A 128 -5.38 14.04 -11.25
CA ASN A 128 -5.75 12.64 -11.50
C ASN A 128 -5.38 11.74 -10.32
N THR A 129 -4.17 11.84 -9.80
CA THR A 129 -3.72 11.03 -8.65
C THR A 129 -4.46 11.39 -7.37
N SER A 130 -4.92 12.64 -7.22
CA SER A 130 -5.77 13.06 -6.10
C SER A 130 -7.12 12.34 -6.07
N LEU A 131 -7.69 11.99 -7.24
CA LEU A 131 -8.92 11.20 -7.31
C LEU A 131 -8.75 9.76 -6.79
N LEU A 132 -7.51 9.26 -6.77
CA LEU A 132 -7.17 7.93 -6.26
C LEU A 132 -6.83 7.93 -4.76
N VAL A 133 -6.68 9.10 -4.12
CA VAL A 133 -6.36 9.18 -2.68
C VAL A 133 -7.36 8.41 -1.80
N PRO A 134 -8.70 8.49 -2.02
CA PRO A 134 -9.65 7.71 -1.23
C PRO A 134 -9.44 6.20 -1.37
N HIS A 135 -9.09 5.73 -2.56
CA HIS A 135 -8.75 4.34 -2.85
C HIS A 135 -7.48 3.92 -2.08
N TYR A 136 -6.38 4.66 -2.21
CA TYR A 136 -5.15 4.37 -1.48
C TYR A 136 -5.32 4.45 0.04
N PHE A 137 -6.21 5.32 0.52
CA PHE A 137 -6.56 5.39 1.94
C PHE A 137 -7.26 4.12 2.43
N LEU A 138 -8.25 3.60 1.69
CA LEU A 138 -8.93 2.36 2.05
C LEU A 138 -8.01 1.14 2.00
N ILE A 139 -7.18 1.02 0.96
CA ILE A 139 -6.10 0.03 0.92
C ILE A 139 -5.17 0.21 2.11
N GLY A 140 -4.84 1.46 2.42
CA GLY A 140 -4.10 1.90 3.59
C GLY A 140 -4.61 1.23 4.88
N LEU A 141 -5.91 1.36 5.12
CA LEU A 141 -6.62 0.82 6.28
C LEU A 141 -6.66 -0.70 6.29
N ILE A 142 -6.92 -1.33 5.13
CA ILE A 142 -6.99 -2.78 4.95
C ILE A 142 -5.64 -3.43 5.27
N LEU A 143 -4.55 -2.91 4.72
CA LEU A 143 -3.18 -3.38 4.98
C LEU A 143 -2.81 -3.17 6.44
N GLY A 144 -3.08 -1.98 7.00
CA GLY A 144 -2.85 -1.72 8.42
C GLY A 144 -3.62 -2.70 9.33
N LYS A 145 -4.88 -2.99 9.00
CA LYS A 145 -5.70 -3.95 9.75
C LYS A 145 -5.20 -5.38 9.59
N THR A 146 -4.72 -5.74 8.40
CA THR A 146 -4.07 -7.03 8.13
C THR A 146 -2.82 -7.19 9.00
N ALA A 147 -1.98 -6.16 9.08
CA ALA A 147 -0.80 -6.15 9.93
C ALA A 147 -1.14 -6.27 11.42
N GLU A 148 -2.18 -5.59 11.91
CA GLU A 148 -2.64 -5.70 13.31
C GLU A 148 -3.17 -7.11 13.66
N ASN A 149 -3.95 -7.72 12.77
CA ASN A 149 -4.65 -8.98 13.05
C ASN A 149 -3.81 -10.23 12.75
N HIS A 150 -3.02 -10.18 11.66
CA HIS A 150 -2.34 -11.33 11.06
C HIS A 150 -0.83 -11.15 10.99
N GLY A 151 -0.36 -9.91 11.06
CA GLY A 151 1.04 -9.58 11.12
C GLY A 151 1.60 -9.05 9.80
N LEU A 152 2.78 -8.45 9.88
CA LEU A 152 3.40 -7.71 8.78
C LEU A 152 3.64 -8.57 7.53
N PHE A 153 4.02 -9.84 7.72
CA PHE A 153 4.26 -10.78 6.61
C PHE A 153 3.01 -10.93 5.71
N TYR A 154 1.84 -11.06 6.31
CA TYR A 154 0.59 -11.20 5.55
C TYR A 154 0.14 -9.90 4.90
N SER A 155 0.43 -8.76 5.53
CA SER A 155 0.24 -7.44 4.92
C SER A 155 1.11 -7.26 3.67
N ILE A 156 2.38 -7.68 3.73
CA ILE A 156 3.29 -7.72 2.57
C ILE A 156 2.73 -8.58 1.45
N ILE A 157 2.27 -9.80 1.74
CA ILE A 157 1.70 -10.68 0.71
C ILE A 157 0.46 -10.08 0.08
N PHE A 158 -0.41 -9.47 0.88
CA PHE A 158 -1.59 -8.77 0.38
C PHE A 158 -1.19 -7.64 -0.56
N HIS A 159 -0.26 -6.78 -0.13
CA HIS A 159 0.21 -5.63 -0.90
C HIS A 159 0.87 -6.05 -2.23
N VAL A 160 1.78 -7.02 -2.18
CA VAL A 160 2.43 -7.58 -3.37
C VAL A 160 1.39 -8.18 -4.33
N GLY A 161 0.44 -8.95 -3.80
CA GLY A 161 -0.65 -9.53 -4.58
C GLY A 161 -1.49 -8.47 -5.27
N TYR A 162 -1.88 -7.42 -4.53
CA TYR A 162 -2.60 -6.27 -5.07
C TYR A 162 -1.85 -5.59 -6.21
N ASN A 163 -0.54 -5.33 -6.04
CA ASN A 163 0.29 -4.68 -7.06
C ASN A 163 0.42 -5.53 -8.32
N ILE A 164 0.68 -6.83 -8.19
CA ILE A 164 0.79 -7.75 -9.33
C ILE A 164 -0.53 -7.81 -10.10
N VAL A 165 -1.66 -7.87 -9.40
CA VAL A 165 -2.98 -7.93 -10.05
C VAL A 165 -3.36 -6.61 -10.69
N SER A 166 -2.98 -5.49 -10.08
CA SER A 166 -3.14 -4.17 -10.69
C SER A 166 -2.33 -4.03 -11.98
N GLN A 167 -1.19 -4.73 -12.10
CA GLN A 167 -0.44 -4.79 -13.35
C GLN A 167 -1.07 -5.72 -14.39
N LEU A 168 -1.72 -6.80 -13.94
CA LEU A 168 -2.45 -7.72 -14.82
C LEU A 168 -3.65 -7.04 -15.47
N PHE A 169 -4.41 -6.26 -14.70
CA PHE A 169 -5.62 -5.58 -15.13
C PHE A 169 -5.35 -4.09 -15.33
N TYR A 170 -5.13 -3.67 -16.57
CA TYR A 170 -5.05 -2.25 -16.88
C TYR A 170 -6.46 -1.67 -16.96
N LEU A 171 -6.83 -0.84 -15.98
CA LEU A 171 -8.14 -0.21 -15.90
C LEU A 171 -8.16 1.13 -16.65
N ASN A 172 -9.32 1.47 -17.21
CA ASN A 172 -9.56 2.80 -17.76
C ASN A 172 -9.59 3.82 -16.62
N PHE A 173 -8.85 4.92 -16.76
CA PHE A 173 -8.86 6.01 -15.79
C PHE A 173 -10.13 6.87 -15.96
N THR A 174 -11.25 6.37 -15.44
CA THR A 174 -12.55 7.03 -15.42
C THR A 174 -13.08 7.13 -14.01
N LEU A 175 -13.90 8.15 -13.73
CA LEU A 175 -14.54 8.31 -12.41
C LEU A 175 -15.31 7.05 -11.99
N GLN A 176 -15.99 6.40 -12.94
CA GLN A 176 -16.76 5.19 -12.69
C GLN A 176 -15.87 4.03 -12.24
N ALA A 177 -14.74 3.78 -12.93
CA ALA A 177 -13.81 2.72 -12.55
C ALA A 177 -13.25 2.94 -11.14
N VAL A 178 -12.90 4.19 -10.81
CA VAL A 178 -12.42 4.58 -9.48
C VAL A 178 -13.51 4.38 -8.42
N LEU A 179 -14.77 4.74 -8.71
CA LEU A 179 -15.89 4.54 -7.78
C LEU A 179 -16.17 3.05 -7.52
N TYR A 180 -16.13 2.20 -8.56
CA TYR A 180 -16.28 0.75 -8.37
C TYR A 180 -15.16 0.16 -7.51
N LEU A 181 -13.92 0.62 -7.72
CA LEU A 181 -12.77 0.22 -6.91
C LEU A 181 -12.98 0.61 -5.45
N LEU A 182 -13.35 1.88 -5.22
CA LEU A 182 -13.61 2.43 -3.90
C LEU A 182 -14.72 1.67 -3.16
N ILE A 183 -15.82 1.34 -3.85
CA ILE A 183 -16.94 0.59 -3.26
C ILE A 183 -16.49 -0.82 -2.86
N ALA A 184 -15.77 -1.52 -3.73
CA ALA A 184 -15.31 -2.88 -3.44
C ALA A 184 -14.36 -2.90 -2.23
N GLU A 185 -13.48 -1.91 -2.13
CA GLU A 185 -12.58 -1.73 -0.98
C GLU A 185 -13.30 -1.29 0.28
N ALA A 186 -14.32 -0.43 0.17
CA ALA A 186 -15.13 -0.04 1.31
C ALA A 186 -15.87 -1.25 1.90
N VAL A 187 -16.41 -2.13 1.04
CA VAL A 187 -17.04 -3.39 1.47
C VAL A 187 -16.02 -4.31 2.15
N LEU A 188 -14.82 -4.47 1.57
CA LEU A 188 -13.75 -5.27 2.17
C LEU A 188 -13.30 -4.68 3.53
N CYS A 189 -13.14 -3.37 3.60
CA CYS A 189 -12.81 -2.65 4.82
C CYS A 189 -13.89 -2.86 5.89
N ILE A 190 -15.18 -2.72 5.56
CA ILE A 190 -16.28 -2.99 6.49
C ILE A 190 -16.20 -4.44 6.99
N PHE A 191 -16.02 -5.42 6.09
CA PHE A 191 -15.91 -6.82 6.47
C PHE A 191 -14.78 -7.07 7.47
N MET A 192 -13.59 -6.50 7.23
CA MET A 192 -12.41 -6.66 8.08
C MET A 192 -12.51 -5.95 9.44
N PHE A 193 -13.26 -4.85 9.51
CA PHE A 193 -13.39 -4.07 10.75
C PHE A 193 -14.60 -4.51 11.59
N VAL A 194 -15.66 -5.06 10.98
CA VAL A 194 -16.88 -5.50 11.66
C VAL A 194 -16.80 -6.95 12.13
N LYS A 195 -16.19 -7.87 11.36
CA LYS A 195 -15.98 -9.24 11.81
C LYS A 195 -14.76 -9.32 12.73
N ARG A 196 -14.99 -9.56 14.02
CA ARG A 196 -13.96 -9.87 15.03
C ARG A 196 -13.78 -11.37 15.19
#